data_AF-A0A9N9DFQ1-F1
#
_entry.id   AF-A0A9N9DFQ1-F1
#
_cell.length_a   1.000
_cell.length_b   1.000
_cell.length_c   1.000
_cell.angle_alpha   90.00
_cell.angle_beta   90.00
_cell.angle_gamma   90.00
#
_symmetry.space_group_name_H-M   'P 1'
#
loop_
_entity.id
_entity.type
_entity.pdbx_description
1 polymer ?
#
loop_
_entity_poly.entity_id
_entity_poly.type
_entity_poly.pdbx_seq_one_letter_code
_entity_poly.pdbx_strand_id
1 'polypeptide(L)'
;MLNDSDDHNILIQAGENANIKEFRAHTNILRARSPYFKTALSAKWVTKKNNMFEFKKPNVNPVVFDMILNRDGMNAINNYSSGQRSVLVLVKDQSSKIYGGYSPIGLNVSGSYGTWQYTSDSFIFSCENGDFKNVKISRVTNYSYAIYDNYNNGFNFGSTFYMSGQNVYLQYQGYYDANAINSNTNTNFVPKEIELFNVISS
;
A
#
# COMPACT_ATOMS: atom_id res chain seq x y z
N MET A 1 15.96 -0.42 17.50
CA MET A 1 15.21 0.54 16.66
C MET A 1 15.71 0.41 15.22
N LEU A 2 14.88 0.64 14.20
CA LEU A 2 15.32 0.58 12.78
C LEU A 2 16.24 1.76 12.40
N ASN A 3 16.19 2.83 13.21
CA ASN A 3 16.83 4.11 12.96
C ASN A 3 17.98 4.43 13.95
N ASP A 4 18.51 3.44 14.67
CA ASP A 4 19.59 3.69 15.64
C ASP A 4 20.84 2.88 15.28
N SER A 5 22.01 3.54 15.40
CA SER A 5 23.39 3.15 15.06
C SER A 5 23.88 3.25 13.60
N ASP A 6 25.14 3.69 13.45
CA ASP A 6 25.89 4.06 12.24
C ASP A 6 26.19 2.94 11.19
N ASP A 7 25.59 1.75 11.30
CA ASP A 7 26.00 0.54 10.54
C ASP A 7 25.00 0.05 9.47
N HIS A 8 24.19 0.97 8.92
CA HIS A 8 23.22 0.65 7.88
C HIS A 8 23.91 0.12 6.62
N ASN A 9 23.52 -1.08 6.16
CA ASN A 9 24.17 -1.74 5.03
C ASN A 9 23.29 -1.82 3.77
N ILE A 10 22.11 -1.18 3.78
CA ILE A 10 21.24 -1.07 2.61
C ILE A 10 20.64 0.34 2.49
N LEU A 11 20.67 0.85 1.26
CA LEU A 11 19.96 2.04 0.78
C LEU A 11 18.79 1.59 -0.10
N ILE A 12 17.58 2.00 0.26
CA ILE A 12 16.38 1.72 -0.49
C ILE A 12 15.84 3.02 -1.08
N GLN A 13 15.63 3.04 -2.39
CA GLN A 13 15.03 4.17 -3.12
C GLN A 13 13.61 3.79 -3.53
N ALA A 14 12.61 4.51 -3.05
CA ALA A 14 11.21 4.37 -3.51
C ALA A 14 10.75 5.65 -4.21
N GLY A 15 9.88 5.52 -5.21
CA GLY A 15 9.35 6.61 -6.02
C GLY A 15 10.19 6.95 -7.25
N GLU A 16 9.71 7.89 -8.06
CA GLU A 16 10.31 8.31 -9.33
C GLU A 16 10.32 9.85 -9.46
N ASN A 17 11.24 10.38 -10.26
CA ASN A 17 11.39 11.82 -10.55
C ASN A 17 11.55 12.66 -9.28
N ALA A 18 10.73 13.71 -9.13
CA ALA A 18 10.77 14.61 -7.98
C ALA A 18 10.26 13.96 -6.67
N ASN A 19 9.65 12.77 -6.73
CA ASN A 19 9.03 12.10 -5.59
C ASN A 19 9.84 10.89 -5.09
N ILE A 20 11.16 10.90 -5.25
CA ILE A 20 12.04 9.84 -4.72
C ILE A 20 12.33 10.08 -3.23
N LYS A 21 12.21 9.04 -2.41
CA LYS A 21 12.71 9.04 -1.02
C LYS A 21 13.67 7.89 -0.79
N GLU A 22 14.70 8.17 0.01
CA GLU A 22 15.72 7.22 0.42
C GLU A 22 15.48 6.73 1.85
N PHE A 23 15.67 5.43 2.05
CA PHE A 23 15.57 4.76 3.35
C PHE A 23 16.85 3.98 3.61
N ARG A 24 17.40 4.16 4.81
CA ARG A 24 18.53 3.36 5.28
C ARG A 24 18.03 2.31 6.26
N ALA A 25 18.51 1.09 6.12
CA ALA A 25 18.10 -0.01 6.98
C ALA A 25 19.22 -1.05 7.14
N HIS A 26 18.92 -2.12 7.86
CA HIS A 26 19.81 -3.26 8.06
C HIS A 26 19.23 -4.50 7.38
N THR A 27 19.96 -5.10 6.43
CA THR A 27 19.47 -6.26 5.66
C THR A 27 19.00 -7.40 6.54
N ASN A 28 19.70 -7.68 7.65
CA ASN A 28 19.37 -8.80 8.52
C ASN A 28 18.02 -8.61 9.22
N ILE A 29 17.72 -7.37 9.61
CA ILE A 29 16.42 -6.99 10.19
C ILE A 29 15.32 -7.15 9.12
N LEU A 30 15.54 -6.66 7.91
CA LEU A 30 14.56 -6.76 6.81
C LEU A 30 14.28 -8.23 6.44
N ARG A 31 15.33 -9.06 6.29
CA ARG A 31 15.19 -10.51 6.00
C ARG A 31 14.46 -11.25 7.11
N ALA A 32 14.71 -10.92 8.37
CA ALA A 32 14.05 -11.55 9.51
C ALA A 32 12.57 -11.17 9.62
N ARG A 33 12.22 -9.94 9.23
CA ARG A 33 10.86 -9.38 9.39
C ARG A 33 9.93 -9.59 8.20
N SER A 34 10.45 -10.00 7.05
CA SER A 34 9.65 -10.11 5.83
C SER A 34 10.19 -11.20 4.90
N PRO A 35 9.38 -12.23 4.58
CA PRO A 35 9.72 -13.20 3.55
C PRO A 35 10.00 -12.54 2.19
N TYR A 36 9.34 -11.42 1.88
CA TYR A 36 9.63 -10.62 0.69
C TYR A 36 11.06 -10.11 0.71
N PHE A 37 11.49 -9.41 1.76
CA PHE A 37 12.87 -8.92 1.85
C PHE A 37 13.88 -10.05 2.00
N LYS A 38 13.52 -11.18 2.62
CA LYS A 38 14.34 -12.40 2.64
C LYS A 38 14.66 -12.84 1.22
N THR A 39 13.63 -12.98 0.38
CA THR A 39 13.76 -13.38 -1.03
C THR A 39 14.43 -12.30 -1.88
N ALA A 40 14.01 -11.04 -1.78
CA ALA A 40 14.54 -9.94 -2.57
C ALA A 40 16.04 -9.71 -2.31
N LEU A 41 16.49 -9.89 -1.06
CA LEU A 41 17.89 -9.75 -0.66
C LEU A 41 18.71 -11.03 -0.83
N SER A 42 18.10 -12.16 -1.17
CA SER A 42 18.79 -13.39 -1.60
C SER A 42 18.83 -13.54 -3.12
N ALA A 43 17.92 -12.88 -3.83
CA ALA A 43 17.88 -12.81 -5.29
C ALA A 43 18.77 -11.68 -5.82
N LYS A 44 19.08 -11.70 -7.12
CA LYS A 44 19.82 -10.62 -7.82
C LYS A 44 18.98 -9.33 -8.02
N TRP A 45 18.03 -9.04 -7.12
CA TRP A 45 17.17 -7.85 -7.19
C TRP A 45 17.79 -6.62 -6.53
N VAL A 46 18.86 -6.82 -5.76
CA VAL A 46 19.69 -5.76 -5.19
C VAL A 46 21.04 -5.69 -5.89
N THR A 47 21.53 -4.46 -6.06
CA THR A 47 22.91 -4.24 -6.49
C THR A 47 23.78 -4.01 -5.26
N LYS A 48 25.01 -4.53 -5.20
CA LYS A 48 25.95 -4.23 -4.13
C LYS A 48 27.04 -3.32 -4.66
N LYS A 49 27.20 -2.12 -4.08
CA LYS A 49 28.30 -1.19 -4.39
C LYS A 49 28.95 -0.72 -3.10
N ASN A 50 30.28 -0.72 -3.04
CA ASN A 50 31.05 -0.22 -1.89
C ASN A 50 30.53 -0.73 -0.53
N ASN A 51 30.25 -2.04 -0.44
CA ASN A 51 29.67 -2.70 0.73
C ASN A 51 28.25 -2.30 1.16
N MET A 52 27.58 -1.44 0.38
CA MET A 52 26.18 -1.07 0.58
C MET A 52 25.30 -1.76 -0.48
N PHE A 53 24.16 -2.31 -0.06
CA PHE A 53 23.13 -2.79 -0.98
C PHE A 53 22.29 -1.60 -1.46
N GLU A 54 21.98 -1.56 -2.75
CA GLU A 54 21.03 -0.65 -3.38
C GLU A 54 19.79 -1.44 -3.79
N PHE A 55 18.62 -1.02 -3.31
CA PHE A 55 17.33 -1.59 -3.67
C PHE A 55 16.43 -0.48 -4.22
N LYS A 56 16.01 -0.58 -5.48
CA LYS A 56 15.21 0.47 -6.14
C LYS A 56 13.79 -0.02 -6.40
N LYS A 57 12.83 0.82 -6.06
CA LYS A 57 11.39 0.61 -6.22
C LYS A 57 10.73 1.87 -6.78
N PRO A 58 11.00 2.20 -8.05
CA PRO A 58 10.49 3.43 -8.67
C PRO A 58 8.95 3.48 -8.68
N ASN A 59 8.29 2.32 -8.76
CA ASN A 59 6.84 2.20 -8.84
C ASN A 59 6.13 2.21 -7.48
N VAL A 60 6.85 2.36 -6.36
CA VAL A 60 6.23 2.35 -5.02
C VAL A 60 6.26 3.75 -4.44
N ASN A 61 5.10 4.24 -4.01
CA ASN A 61 5.01 5.53 -3.33
C ASN A 61 5.89 5.51 -2.06
N PRO A 62 6.78 6.50 -1.88
CA PRO A 62 7.71 6.46 -0.76
C PRO A 62 7.04 6.55 0.62
N VAL A 63 5.88 7.18 0.76
CA VAL A 63 5.13 7.19 2.04
C VAL A 63 4.69 5.78 2.42
N VAL A 64 4.15 5.04 1.45
CA VAL A 64 3.74 3.65 1.66
C VAL A 64 4.95 2.76 1.90
N PHE A 65 6.05 3.01 1.19
CA PHE A 65 7.29 2.27 1.41
C PHE A 65 7.83 2.47 2.83
N ASP A 66 7.76 3.69 3.35
CA ASP A 66 8.14 4.04 4.72
C ASP A 66 7.24 3.31 5.74
N MET A 67 5.92 3.24 5.50
CA MET A 67 5.00 2.43 6.31
C MET A 67 5.36 0.94 6.30
N ILE A 68 5.77 0.39 5.15
CA ILE A 68 6.20 -1.02 5.04
C ILE A 68 7.50 -1.27 5.82
N LEU A 69 8.42 -0.29 5.82
CA LEU A 69 9.69 -0.41 6.52
C LEU A 69 9.57 -0.20 8.03
N ASN A 70 8.79 0.77 8.46
CA ASN A 70 8.62 1.11 9.86
C ASN A 70 7.49 0.30 10.50
N ARG A 71 7.82 -0.41 11.59
CA ARG A 71 6.81 -1.12 12.40
C ARG A 71 5.76 -0.16 12.98
N ASP A 72 6.15 1.10 13.13
CA ASP A 72 5.35 2.23 13.59
C ASP A 72 5.36 3.28 12.46
N GLY A 73 4.54 3.12 11.40
CA GLY A 73 4.53 3.94 10.17
C GLY A 73 4.27 5.46 10.32
N MET A 74 4.52 6.04 11.50
CA MET A 74 4.07 7.32 12.00
C MET A 74 4.91 8.54 11.58
N ASN A 75 6.20 8.40 11.24
CA ASN A 75 7.05 9.56 10.94
C ASN A 75 7.13 9.94 9.45
N ALA A 76 6.62 9.09 8.56
CA ALA A 76 6.69 9.27 7.11
C ALA A 76 5.69 10.29 6.54
N ILE A 77 4.54 10.38 7.20
CA ILE A 77 3.27 10.85 6.62
C ILE A 77 3.09 12.36 6.79
N ASN A 78 3.73 12.95 7.80
CA ASN A 78 3.63 14.37 8.14
C ASN A 78 4.12 15.34 7.03
N ASN A 79 4.74 14.82 5.95
CA ASN A 79 5.26 15.63 4.83
C ASN A 79 4.39 15.60 3.54
N TYR A 80 3.27 14.86 3.51
CA TYR A 80 2.38 14.78 2.32
C TYR A 80 1.02 15.49 2.49
N SER A 81 0.81 16.13 3.65
CA SER A 81 -0.42 16.85 4.01
C SER A 81 -0.47 18.26 3.40
N SER A 82 -0.52 18.36 2.07
CA SER A 82 -1.13 19.51 1.38
C SER A 82 -1.59 19.15 -0.04
N GLY A 83 -2.80 18.59 -0.15
CA GLY A 83 -3.56 18.49 -1.41
C GLY A 83 -4.35 17.19 -1.57
N GLN A 84 -5.69 17.30 -1.62
CA GLN A 84 -6.58 16.22 -2.08
C GLN A 84 -6.20 15.85 -3.52
N ARG A 85 -5.53 14.71 -3.69
CA ARG A 85 -5.26 14.12 -5.00
C ARG A 85 -5.83 12.72 -5.02
N SER A 86 -6.60 12.42 -6.06
CA SER A 86 -7.20 11.11 -6.24
C SER A 86 -6.11 10.04 -6.32
N VAL A 87 -6.35 8.88 -5.73
CA VAL A 87 -5.35 7.80 -5.64
C VAL A 87 -5.93 6.48 -6.12
N LEU A 88 -5.13 5.74 -6.88
CA LEU A 88 -5.38 4.37 -7.28
C LEU A 88 -4.36 3.47 -6.57
N VAL A 89 -4.86 2.47 -5.86
CA VAL A 89 -4.07 1.43 -5.19
C VAL A 89 -4.19 0.15 -5.99
N LEU A 90 -3.07 -0.51 -6.29
CA LEU A 90 -2.99 -1.84 -6.87
C LEU A 90 -2.25 -2.77 -5.91
N VAL A 91 -2.82 -3.94 -5.66
CA VAL A 91 -2.26 -4.98 -4.80
C VAL A 91 -2.28 -6.30 -5.55
N LYS A 92 -1.10 -6.90 -5.74
CA LYS A 92 -0.95 -8.23 -6.34
C LYS A 92 -0.74 -9.28 -5.25
N ASP A 93 -1.53 -10.35 -5.28
CA ASP A 93 -1.34 -11.48 -4.37
C ASP A 93 -0.31 -12.49 -4.89
N GLN A 94 -0.11 -13.59 -4.16
CA GLN A 94 0.86 -14.62 -4.53
C GLN A 94 0.47 -15.40 -5.79
N SER A 95 -0.82 -15.46 -6.12
CA SER A 95 -1.36 -16.12 -7.33
C SER A 95 -1.27 -15.24 -8.58
N SER A 96 -0.84 -13.98 -8.44
CA SER A 96 -0.86 -12.94 -9.48
C SER A 96 -2.24 -12.35 -9.76
N LYS A 97 -3.23 -12.62 -8.90
CA LYS A 97 -4.49 -11.88 -8.89
C LYS A 97 -4.25 -10.46 -8.37
N ILE A 98 -4.96 -9.50 -8.95
CA ILE A 98 -4.86 -8.08 -8.59
C ILE A 98 -6.16 -7.65 -7.91
N TYR A 99 -6.02 -6.95 -6.80
CA TYR A 99 -7.05 -6.17 -6.14
C TYR A 99 -6.67 -4.71 -6.21
N GLY A 100 -7.64 -3.83 -6.40
CA GLY A 100 -7.37 -2.41 -6.40
C GLY A 100 -8.51 -1.58 -5.84
N GLY A 101 -8.19 -0.35 -5.50
CA GLY A 101 -9.14 0.62 -4.96
C GLY A 101 -8.78 2.01 -5.46
N TYR A 102 -9.80 2.74 -5.89
CA TYR A 102 -9.67 4.14 -6.30
C TYR A 102 -10.41 5.02 -5.31
N SER A 103 -9.74 6.05 -4.79
CA SER A 103 -10.36 7.09 -3.97
C SER A 103 -10.20 8.46 -4.64
N PRO A 104 -11.30 9.16 -4.98
CA PRO A 104 -11.23 10.50 -5.59
C PRO A 104 -10.71 11.55 -4.62
N ILE A 105 -10.89 11.33 -3.31
CA ILE A 105 -10.51 12.25 -2.24
C ILE A 105 -9.13 11.92 -1.65
N GLY A 106 -8.42 10.95 -2.24
CA GLY A 106 -7.16 10.43 -1.73
C GLY A 106 -7.34 9.50 -0.54
N LEU A 107 -6.24 9.17 0.11
CA LEU A 107 -6.23 8.48 1.40
C LEU A 107 -5.71 9.50 2.40
N ASN A 108 -6.63 10.19 3.08
CA ASN A 108 -6.26 11.06 4.19
C ASN A 108 -5.76 10.15 5.31
N VAL A 109 -4.64 10.50 5.93
CA VAL A 109 -4.15 9.86 7.16
C VAL A 109 -4.06 10.96 8.20
N SER A 110 -5.22 11.43 8.65
CA SER A 110 -5.29 12.36 9.77
C SER A 110 -4.88 11.61 11.03
N GLY A 111 -3.95 12.16 11.81
CA GLY A 111 -3.39 11.54 13.03
C GLY A 111 -4.37 11.36 14.19
N SER A 112 -5.67 11.36 13.91
CA SER A 112 -6.79 11.22 14.84
C SER A 112 -7.33 9.79 14.88
N TYR A 113 -8.17 9.49 15.89
CA TYR A 113 -8.99 8.28 15.92
C TYR A 113 -9.73 8.06 14.60
N GLY A 114 -9.84 6.81 14.17
CA GLY A 114 -10.20 6.50 12.79
C GLY A 114 -11.52 7.14 12.36
N THR A 115 -11.50 7.84 11.23
CA THR A 115 -12.58 8.71 10.74
C THR A 115 -13.08 8.23 9.38
N TRP A 116 -14.39 8.18 9.23
CA TRP A 116 -15.01 7.87 7.95
C TRP A 116 -15.02 9.09 7.04
N GLN A 117 -14.60 8.89 5.79
CA GLN A 117 -14.58 9.90 4.75
C GLN A 117 -15.60 9.52 3.67
N TYR A 118 -16.36 10.52 3.23
CA TYR A 118 -17.50 10.33 2.37
C TYR A 118 -17.13 10.49 0.89
N THR A 119 -17.59 9.55 0.05
CA THR A 119 -17.51 9.68 -1.41
C THR A 119 -18.38 8.62 -2.09
N SER A 120 -19.07 8.99 -3.17
CA SER A 120 -19.79 8.06 -4.04
C SER A 120 -18.93 7.46 -5.15
N ASP A 121 -17.83 8.13 -5.51
CA ASP A 121 -17.10 7.84 -6.74
C ASP A 121 -15.91 6.91 -6.51
N SER A 122 -15.69 6.51 -5.25
CA SER A 122 -14.76 5.45 -4.92
C SER A 122 -15.23 4.11 -5.49
N PHE A 123 -14.28 3.26 -5.86
CA PHE A 123 -14.58 1.90 -6.29
C PHE A 123 -13.45 0.95 -5.92
N ILE A 124 -13.81 -0.31 -5.72
CA ILE A 124 -12.89 -1.42 -5.54
C ILE A 124 -12.98 -2.30 -6.78
N PHE A 125 -11.89 -2.94 -7.19
CA PHE A 125 -11.94 -3.89 -8.28
C PHE A 125 -11.02 -5.08 -8.05
N SER A 126 -11.29 -6.15 -8.79
CA SER A 126 -10.42 -7.31 -8.86
C SER A 126 -10.32 -7.83 -10.29
N CYS A 127 -9.15 -8.34 -10.66
CA CYS A 127 -8.94 -9.06 -11.91
C CYS A 127 -7.99 -10.23 -11.73
N GLU A 128 -8.26 -11.31 -12.45
CA GLU A 128 -7.46 -12.53 -12.42
C GLU A 128 -6.26 -12.37 -13.36
N ASN A 129 -5.07 -12.79 -12.91
CA ASN A 129 -3.84 -12.83 -13.72
C ASN A 129 -3.46 -11.51 -14.42
N GLY A 130 -3.92 -10.36 -13.90
CA GLY A 130 -3.71 -9.05 -14.54
C GLY A 130 -4.47 -8.84 -15.86
N ASP A 131 -5.46 -9.68 -16.17
CA ASP A 131 -6.34 -9.47 -17.33
C ASP A 131 -7.40 -8.42 -17.03
N PHE A 132 -7.16 -7.19 -17.48
CA PHE A 132 -8.08 -6.08 -17.31
C PHE A 132 -9.31 -6.11 -18.23
N LYS A 133 -9.48 -7.14 -19.07
CA LYS A 133 -10.70 -7.29 -19.90
C LYS A 133 -11.90 -7.76 -19.08
N ASN A 134 -11.66 -8.51 -18.02
CA ASN A 134 -12.70 -9.12 -17.18
C ASN A 134 -12.62 -8.61 -15.74
N VAL A 135 -12.50 -7.28 -15.59
CA VAL A 135 -12.45 -6.64 -14.27
C VAL A 135 -13.81 -6.68 -13.62
N LYS A 136 -13.86 -7.17 -12.38
CA LYS A 136 -15.03 -7.03 -11.51
C LYS A 136 -14.87 -5.74 -10.72
N ILE A 137 -15.89 -4.88 -10.74
CA ILE A 137 -15.88 -3.59 -10.05
C ILE A 137 -17.00 -3.57 -9.01
N SER A 138 -16.62 -3.28 -7.78
CA SER A 138 -17.52 -2.95 -6.68
C SER A 138 -17.64 -1.46 -6.51
N ARG A 139 -18.88 -0.94 -6.52
CA ARG A 139 -19.19 0.46 -6.30
C ARG A 139 -19.65 0.68 -4.87
N VAL A 140 -19.47 1.91 -4.39
CA VAL A 140 -19.97 2.34 -3.08
C VAL A 140 -21.49 2.22 -3.02
N THR A 141 -22.00 1.55 -1.99
CA THR A 141 -23.43 1.46 -1.65
C THR A 141 -23.77 2.36 -0.47
N ASN A 142 -22.80 2.66 0.40
CA ASN A 142 -22.95 3.60 1.51
C ASN A 142 -21.80 4.60 1.51
N TYR A 143 -22.05 5.77 0.91
CA TYR A 143 -21.02 6.79 0.70
C TYR A 143 -20.45 7.37 1.98
N SER A 144 -21.18 7.37 3.10
CA SER A 144 -20.69 7.82 4.40
C SER A 144 -19.55 6.96 4.94
N TYR A 145 -19.38 5.74 4.43
CA TYR A 145 -18.40 4.76 4.89
C TYR A 145 -17.48 4.30 3.74
N ALA A 146 -17.25 5.16 2.74
CA ALA A 146 -16.51 4.77 1.54
C ALA A 146 -15.01 4.61 1.81
N ILE A 147 -14.40 5.52 2.56
CA ILE A 147 -12.98 5.48 2.91
C ILE A 147 -12.86 5.58 4.43
N TYR A 148 -12.05 4.71 5.04
CA TYR A 148 -11.77 4.80 6.46
C TYR A 148 -10.35 5.31 6.66
N ASP A 149 -10.23 6.54 7.14
CA ASP A 149 -8.95 7.09 7.55
C ASP A 149 -8.62 6.53 8.93
N ASN A 150 -7.63 5.65 9.02
CA ASN A 150 -7.13 5.13 10.29
C ASN A 150 -5.62 5.06 10.24
N TYR A 151 -4.94 5.66 11.21
CA TYR A 151 -3.49 5.72 11.29
C TYR A 151 -2.80 4.33 11.36
N ASN A 152 -3.53 3.27 11.71
CA ASN A 152 -3.03 1.89 11.69
C ASN A 152 -3.18 1.21 10.32
N ASN A 153 -3.74 1.90 9.31
CA ASN A 153 -3.98 1.33 7.99
C ASN A 153 -3.10 2.00 6.93
N GLY A 154 -2.59 1.20 5.99
CA GLY A 154 -1.89 1.73 4.81
C GLY A 154 -2.86 2.35 3.80
N PHE A 155 -4.00 1.69 3.60
CA PHE A 155 -5.18 2.18 2.88
C PHE A 155 -6.41 1.47 3.44
N ASN A 156 -7.60 2.06 3.31
CA ASN A 156 -8.83 1.38 3.69
C ASN A 156 -10.04 1.90 2.90
N PHE A 157 -10.60 1.02 2.08
CA PHE A 157 -11.82 1.21 1.31
C PHE A 157 -12.95 0.47 2.02
N GLY A 158 -13.77 1.21 2.78
CA GLY A 158 -15.01 0.71 3.39
C GLY A 158 -14.83 -0.49 4.32
N SER A 159 -13.69 -0.63 4.99
CA SER A 159 -13.29 -1.83 5.73
C SER A 159 -13.47 -3.13 4.91
N THR A 160 -13.55 -2.99 3.58
CA THR A 160 -13.87 -4.03 2.62
C THR A 160 -12.60 -4.48 1.91
N PHE A 161 -11.74 -3.51 1.60
CA PHE A 161 -10.38 -3.71 1.09
C PHE A 161 -9.43 -2.78 1.84
N TYR A 162 -8.61 -3.33 2.74
CA TYR A 162 -7.73 -2.50 3.56
C TYR A 162 -6.41 -3.19 3.89
N MET A 163 -5.39 -2.39 4.17
CA MET A 163 -4.09 -2.88 4.61
C MET A 163 -3.87 -2.52 6.08
N SER A 164 -3.48 -3.50 6.89
CA SER A 164 -3.07 -3.29 8.28
C SER A 164 -1.80 -4.10 8.56
N GLY A 165 -0.76 -3.42 9.05
CA GLY A 165 0.58 -4.00 9.14
C GLY A 165 1.08 -4.48 7.79
N GLN A 166 1.42 -5.77 7.68
CA GLN A 166 1.93 -6.39 6.45
C GLN A 166 0.86 -7.12 5.62
N ASN A 167 -0.38 -7.17 6.12
CA ASN A 167 -1.46 -7.92 5.48
C ASN A 167 -2.46 -7.00 4.80
N VAL A 168 -3.01 -7.50 3.71
CA VAL A 168 -4.20 -6.95 3.07
C VAL A 168 -5.38 -7.82 3.44
N TYR A 169 -6.47 -7.18 3.83
CA TYR A 169 -7.70 -7.79 4.28
C TYR A 169 -8.80 -7.53 3.25
N LEU A 170 -9.54 -8.59 2.93
CA LEU A 170 -10.72 -8.57 2.09
C LEU A 170 -11.88 -9.04 2.96
N GLN A 171 -12.84 -8.15 3.21
CA GLN A 171 -14.01 -8.40 4.03
C GLN A 171 -15.23 -7.80 3.34
N TYR A 172 -16.42 -8.31 3.59
CA TYR A 172 -17.63 -7.67 3.11
C TYR A 172 -18.35 -6.98 4.26
N GLN A 173 -18.42 -5.65 4.20
CA GLN A 173 -19.08 -4.81 5.20
C GLN A 173 -20.40 -4.20 4.68
N GLY A 174 -20.69 -4.36 3.39
CA GLY A 174 -21.89 -3.79 2.75
C GLY A 174 -21.80 -2.29 2.42
N TYR A 175 -20.63 -1.66 2.56
CA TYR A 175 -20.38 -0.28 2.12
C TYR A 175 -19.99 -0.16 0.64
N TYR A 176 -19.57 -1.28 0.06
CA TYR A 176 -19.45 -1.50 -1.37
C TYR A 176 -20.32 -2.70 -1.75
N ASP A 177 -20.80 -2.75 -3.00
CA ASP A 177 -21.47 -3.93 -3.53
C ASP A 177 -20.51 -5.14 -3.60
N ALA A 178 -21.06 -6.36 -3.74
CA ALA A 178 -20.30 -7.60 -3.62
C ALA A 178 -19.67 -8.11 -4.94
N ASN A 179 -19.50 -7.25 -5.96
CA ASN A 179 -19.05 -7.68 -7.30
C ASN A 179 -17.56 -8.08 -7.33
N ALA A 180 -16.67 -7.25 -6.80
CA ALA A 180 -15.22 -7.46 -6.80
C ALA A 180 -14.74 -8.29 -5.59
N ILE A 181 -15.37 -8.09 -4.43
CA ILE A 181 -15.13 -8.82 -3.18
C ILE A 181 -16.47 -9.34 -2.69
N ASN A 182 -16.61 -10.67 -2.65
CA ASN A 182 -17.91 -11.29 -2.37
C ASN A 182 -18.24 -11.31 -0.86
N SER A 183 -19.52 -11.50 -0.53
CA SER A 183 -20.01 -11.52 0.86
C SER A 183 -19.45 -12.63 1.75
N ASN A 184 -18.91 -13.69 1.15
CA ASN A 184 -18.30 -14.82 1.85
C ASN A 184 -16.78 -14.68 1.96
N THR A 185 -16.20 -13.59 1.42
CA THR A 185 -14.77 -13.33 1.44
C THR A 185 -14.44 -12.68 2.78
N ASN A 186 -13.93 -13.50 3.71
CA ASN A 186 -13.22 -13.01 4.87
C ASN A 186 -11.83 -13.65 4.85
N THR A 187 -10.87 -12.95 4.26
CA THR A 187 -9.52 -13.45 4.09
C THR A 187 -8.50 -12.34 4.23
N ASN A 188 -7.26 -12.74 4.47
CA ASN A 188 -6.13 -11.85 4.43
C ASN A 188 -4.93 -12.52 3.75
N PHE A 189 -4.05 -11.71 3.19
CA PHE A 189 -2.83 -12.20 2.56
C PHE A 189 -1.70 -11.17 2.68
N VAL A 190 -0.47 -11.67 2.65
CA VAL A 190 0.72 -10.83 2.47
C VAL A 190 0.85 -10.53 0.98
N PRO A 191 0.81 -9.26 0.57
CA PRO A 191 0.89 -8.90 -0.84
C PRO A 191 2.26 -9.21 -1.42
N LYS A 192 2.29 -9.68 -2.67
CA LYS A 192 3.52 -9.86 -3.44
C LYS A 192 4.07 -8.51 -3.90
N GLU A 193 3.18 -7.59 -4.23
CA GLU A 193 3.50 -6.26 -4.75
C GLU A 193 2.35 -5.29 -4.44
N ILE A 194 2.69 -4.02 -4.18
CA ILE A 194 1.74 -2.92 -3.99
C ILE A 194 2.25 -1.71 -4.78
N GLU A 195 1.38 -1.10 -5.58
CA GLU A 195 1.66 0.11 -6.34
C GLU A 195 0.57 1.16 -6.07
N LEU A 196 0.95 2.44 -6.02
CA LEU A 196 0.02 3.55 -5.82
C LEU A 196 0.27 4.63 -6.86
N PHE A 197 -0.82 5.11 -7.45
CA PHE A 197 -0.79 6.12 -8.51
C PHE A 197 -1.64 7.32 -8.08
N ASN A 198 -1.10 8.52 -8.23
CA ASN A 198 -1.92 9.72 -8.22
C ASN A 198 -2.64 9.81 -9.56
N VAL A 199 -3.96 9.98 -9.53
CA VAL A 199 -4.75 10.16 -10.73
C VAL A 199 -4.90 11.67 -10.96
N ILE A 200 -4.35 12.15 -12.06
CA ILE A 200 -4.53 13.53 -12.52
C ILE A 200 -5.69 13.50 -13.50
N SER A 201 -6.80 14.11 -13.13
CA SER A 201 -7.88 14.41 -14.06
C SER A 201 -7.42 15.52 -15.00
N SER A 202 -7.37 15.21 -16.29
CA SER A 202 -7.14 16.17 -17.39
C SER A 202 -8.38 17.00 -17.68
#